data_AF-A0A956BA38-F1
#
_entry.id   AF-A0A956BA38-F1
#
_cell.length_a   1.000
_cell.length_b   1.000
_cell.length_c   1.000
_cell.angle_alpha   90.00
_cell.angle_beta   90.00
_cell.angle_gamma   90.00
#
_symmetry.space_group_name_H-M   'P 1'
#
loop_
_entity.id
_entity.type
_entity.pdbx_description
1 polymer ?
#
loop_
_entity_poly.entity_id
_entity_poly.type
_entity_poly.pdbx_seq_one_letter_code
_entity_poly.pdbx_strand_id
1 'polypeptide(L)'
;LEARGEAAIAHAVSAHYTHWGVSYDSALDKALLACDELTGFVGACCFVRPDGIRSLGASSVKKKLKDKAFAAKVDRQEVKIGAEMLGVELGEHVEFVIAALLPHAEELGLLGRDG
;
A
#
# COMPACT_ATOMS: atom_id res chain seq x y z
N LEU A 1 5.57 4.97 20.99
CA LEU A 1 6.71 4.43 20.22
C LEU A 1 8.03 4.96 20.77
N GLU A 2 8.20 6.28 20.90
CA GLU A 2 9.42 6.85 21.49
C GLU A 2 9.70 6.38 22.92
N ALA A 3 8.71 6.41 23.82
CA ALA A 3 8.85 5.89 25.19
C ALA A 3 9.18 4.39 25.26
N ARG A 4 9.04 3.66 24.14
CA ARG A 4 9.40 2.24 24.00
C ARG A 4 10.76 2.03 23.34
N GLY A 5 11.50 3.10 23.03
CA GLY A 5 12.78 3.05 22.31
C GLY A 5 12.65 2.89 20.79
N GLU A 6 11.45 2.99 20.24
CA GLU A 6 11.15 2.76 18.81
C GLU A 6 11.09 4.09 18.03
N ALA A 7 12.08 4.96 18.23
CA ALA A 7 12.08 6.32 17.67
C ALA A 7 12.03 6.33 16.13
N ALA A 8 12.73 5.41 15.46
CA ALA A 8 12.69 5.31 13.99
C ALA A 8 11.29 4.98 13.45
N ILE A 9 10.53 4.11 14.15
CA ILE A 9 9.16 3.78 13.77
C ILE A 9 8.24 4.98 14.04
N ALA A 10 8.42 5.67 15.18
CA ALA A 10 7.67 6.88 15.49
C ALA A 10 7.86 7.96 14.43
N HIS A 11 9.09 8.14 13.97
CA HIS A 11 9.45 9.06 12.91
C HIS A 11 8.78 8.69 11.60
N ALA A 12 8.90 7.44 11.15
CA ALA A 12 8.27 6.99 9.90
C ALA A 12 6.74 7.19 9.93
N VAL A 13 6.09 6.87 11.06
CA VAL A 13 4.66 7.14 11.26
C VAL A 13 4.33 8.64 11.21
N SER A 14 5.26 9.52 11.55
CA SER A 14 5.03 10.96 11.39
C SER A 14 5.32 11.44 9.96
N ALA A 15 6.31 10.81 9.30
CA ALA A 15 6.79 11.15 7.96
C ALA A 15 5.87 10.67 6.83
N HIS A 16 5.14 9.56 7.01
CA HIS A 16 4.26 9.03 5.95
C HIS A 16 3.11 9.99 5.61
N TYR A 17 2.63 10.78 6.58
CA TYR A 17 1.63 11.80 6.31
C TYR A 17 2.32 13.08 5.82
N THR A 18 2.49 13.16 4.49
CA THR A 18 3.31 14.18 3.82
C THR A 18 2.91 15.63 4.15
N HIS A 19 1.65 15.86 4.56
CA HIS A 19 1.14 17.17 4.96
C HIS A 19 1.70 17.71 6.29
N TRP A 20 2.31 16.87 7.13
CA TRP A 20 2.94 17.34 8.38
C TRP A 20 4.32 17.98 8.18
N GLY A 21 4.90 17.90 6.97
CA GLY A 21 6.20 18.51 6.67
C GLY A 21 7.38 17.85 7.39
N VAL A 22 7.20 16.62 7.88
CA VAL A 22 8.26 15.78 8.44
C VAL A 22 9.07 15.19 7.27
N SER A 23 10.40 15.18 7.37
CA SER A 23 11.24 14.63 6.30
C SER A 23 11.14 13.10 6.23
N TYR A 24 11.33 12.52 5.04
CA TYR A 24 11.23 11.08 4.80
C TYR A 24 12.52 10.54 4.16
N ASP A 25 13.64 10.72 4.86
CA ASP A 25 14.97 10.48 4.30
C ASP A 25 15.42 9.01 4.39
N SER A 26 14.95 8.30 5.43
CA SER A 26 15.38 6.93 5.70
C SER A 26 14.66 5.92 4.81
N ALA A 27 15.24 4.72 4.69
CA ALA A 27 14.59 3.63 3.96
C ALA A 27 13.23 3.26 4.57
N LEU A 28 13.07 3.35 5.90
CA LEU A 28 11.81 3.03 6.58
C LEU A 28 10.73 4.06 6.25
N ASP A 29 11.06 5.36 6.26
CA ASP A 29 10.09 6.42 5.94
C ASP A 29 9.57 6.24 4.50
N LYS A 30 10.50 6.02 3.55
CA LYS A 30 10.19 5.82 2.13
C LYS A 30 9.36 4.56 1.91
N ALA A 31 9.71 3.47 2.59
CA ALA A 31 8.98 2.21 2.48
C ALA A 31 7.56 2.33 3.04
N LEU A 32 7.38 3.00 4.19
CA LEU A 32 6.06 3.19 4.78
C LEU A 32 5.19 4.06 3.87
N LEU A 33 5.72 5.19 3.38
CA LEU A 33 5.01 6.06 2.43
C LEU A 33 4.61 5.30 1.15
N ALA A 34 5.51 4.48 0.61
CA ALA A 34 5.25 3.72 -0.61
C ALA A 34 4.21 2.61 -0.44
N CYS A 35 4.09 2.05 0.77
CA CYS A 35 3.22 0.92 1.05
C CYS A 35 1.84 1.34 1.57
N ASP A 36 1.73 2.41 2.35
CA ASP A 36 0.50 2.77 3.08
C ASP A 36 -0.72 2.84 2.14
N GLU A 37 -0.65 3.74 1.17
CA GLU A 37 -1.75 3.98 0.25
C GLU A 37 -2.01 2.79 -0.70
N LEU A 38 -0.93 2.13 -1.13
CA LEU A 38 -1.04 1.00 -2.05
C LEU A 38 -1.64 -0.24 -1.39
N THR A 39 -1.32 -0.51 -0.13
CA THR A 39 -1.88 -1.65 0.62
C THR A 39 -3.39 -1.50 0.81
N GLY A 40 -3.86 -0.30 1.17
CA GLY A 40 -5.29 0.01 1.25
C GLY A 40 -5.99 -0.14 -0.11
N PHE A 41 -5.34 0.30 -1.20
CA PHE A 41 -5.87 0.15 -2.55
C PHE A 41 -5.96 -1.31 -3.01
N VAL A 42 -4.94 -2.12 -2.70
CA VAL A 42 -4.94 -3.57 -2.95
C VAL A 42 -6.07 -4.25 -2.16
N GLY A 43 -6.26 -3.90 -0.90
CA GLY A 43 -7.38 -4.38 -0.09
C GLY A 43 -8.74 -4.05 -0.69
N ALA A 44 -8.94 -2.81 -1.13
CA ALA A 44 -10.16 -2.43 -1.85
C ALA A 44 -10.38 -3.26 -3.13
N CYS A 45 -9.31 -3.59 -3.86
CA CYS A 45 -9.39 -4.47 -5.03
C CYS A 45 -9.84 -5.89 -4.68
N CYS A 46 -9.50 -6.40 -3.49
CA CYS A 46 -9.94 -7.70 -3.00
C CYS A 46 -11.45 -7.71 -2.72
N PHE A 47 -12.00 -6.67 -2.08
CA PHE A 47 -13.43 -6.63 -1.71
C PHE A 47 -14.40 -6.65 -2.90
N VAL A 48 -13.93 -6.30 -4.10
CA VAL A 48 -14.75 -6.38 -5.31
C VAL A 48 -14.60 -7.70 -6.07
N ARG A 49 -13.87 -8.69 -5.53
CA ARG A 49 -13.63 -9.99 -6.16
C ARG A 49 -14.22 -11.15 -5.34
N PRO A 50 -14.73 -12.21 -5.99
CA PRO A 50 -15.13 -13.44 -5.30
C PRO A 50 -13.96 -14.07 -4.52
N ASP A 51 -12.82 -14.30 -5.19
CA ASP A 51 -11.65 -14.98 -4.60
C ASP A 51 -10.65 -14.04 -3.91
N GLY A 52 -10.99 -12.75 -3.80
CA GLY A 52 -10.15 -11.75 -3.13
C GLY A 52 -8.74 -11.64 -3.69
N ILE A 53 -7.76 -11.70 -2.79
CA ILE A 53 -6.34 -11.59 -3.12
C ILE A 53 -5.80 -12.82 -3.87
N ARG A 54 -6.42 -14.00 -3.74
CA ARG A 54 -5.95 -15.26 -4.34
C ARG A 54 -5.94 -15.22 -5.88
N SER A 55 -6.78 -14.38 -6.47
CA SER A 55 -6.86 -14.16 -7.93
C SER A 55 -6.43 -12.75 -8.35
N LEU A 56 -5.86 -11.96 -7.43
CA LEU A 56 -5.42 -10.59 -7.70
C LEU A 56 -3.99 -10.60 -8.24
N GLY A 57 -3.74 -9.86 -9.33
CA GLY A 57 -2.40 -9.64 -9.87
C GLY A 57 -2.21 -8.18 -10.29
N ALA A 58 -0.97 -7.73 -10.46
CA ALA A 58 -0.66 -6.30 -10.65
C ALA A 58 -1.37 -5.65 -11.84
N SER A 59 -1.60 -6.39 -12.94
CA SER A 59 -2.31 -5.86 -14.10
C SER A 59 -3.72 -5.38 -13.76
N SER A 60 -4.41 -6.09 -12.87
CA SER A 60 -5.76 -5.76 -12.42
C SER A 60 -5.78 -4.54 -11.52
N VAL A 61 -4.83 -4.46 -10.58
CA VAL A 61 -4.65 -3.32 -9.69
C VAL A 61 -4.28 -2.06 -10.49
N LYS A 62 -3.33 -2.16 -11.42
CA LYS A 62 -2.95 -1.06 -12.33
C LYS A 62 -4.11 -0.59 -13.20
N LYS A 63 -4.97 -1.50 -13.66
CA LYS A 63 -6.21 -1.13 -14.37
C LYS A 63 -7.15 -0.36 -13.44
N LYS A 64 -7.32 -0.80 -12.20
CA LYS A 64 -8.16 -0.12 -11.20
C LYS A 64 -7.60 1.23 -10.75
N LEU A 65 -6.28 1.42 -10.69
CA LEU A 65 -5.68 2.73 -10.38
C LEU A 65 -6.09 3.82 -11.39
N LYS A 66 -6.40 3.45 -12.64
CA LYS A 66 -6.90 4.37 -13.68
C LYS A 66 -8.38 4.74 -13.50
N ASP A 67 -9.14 3.95 -12.75
CA ASP A 67 -10.53 4.21 -12.40
C ASP A 67 -10.56 5.15 -11.19
N LYS A 68 -10.86 6.44 -11.43
CA LYS A 68 -10.86 7.47 -10.39
C LYS A 68 -12.08 7.37 -9.45
N ALA A 69 -13.15 6.70 -9.87
CA ALA A 69 -14.34 6.54 -9.04
C ALA A 69 -14.16 5.40 -8.03
N PHE A 70 -13.43 4.35 -8.42
CA PHE A 70 -13.09 3.26 -7.54
C PHE A 70 -12.12 3.71 -6.44
N ALA A 71 -12.40 3.42 -5.17
CA ALA A 71 -11.57 3.86 -4.04
C ALA A 71 -11.14 5.34 -4.19
N ALA A 72 -12.12 6.23 -4.36
CA ALA A 72 -11.91 7.64 -4.72
C ALA A 72 -11.13 8.45 -3.68
N LYS A 73 -11.04 7.94 -2.44
CA LYS A 73 -10.22 8.55 -1.39
C LYS A 73 -8.73 8.31 -1.58
N VAL A 74 -8.33 7.35 -2.43
CA VAL A 74 -6.94 6.99 -2.58
C VAL A 74 -6.17 7.99 -3.47
N ASP A 75 -5.07 8.54 -2.97
CA ASP A 75 -4.19 9.43 -3.73
C ASP A 75 -3.32 8.64 -4.72
N ARG A 76 -3.66 8.79 -6.01
CA ARG A 76 -2.96 8.10 -7.10
C ARG A 76 -1.57 8.66 -7.39
N GLN A 77 -1.27 9.90 -6.97
CA GLN A 77 0.06 10.46 -7.09
C GLN A 77 0.98 9.89 -6.02
N GLU A 78 0.51 9.80 -4.77
CA GLU A 78 1.30 9.20 -3.69
C GLU A 78 1.66 7.74 -3.98
N VAL A 79 0.73 6.95 -4.53
CA VAL A 79 1.02 5.57 -4.99
C VAL A 79 2.17 5.52 -6.01
N LYS A 80 2.24 6.48 -6.94
CA LYS A 80 3.30 6.52 -7.97
C LYS A 80 4.62 7.00 -7.39
N ILE A 81 4.58 8.11 -6.65
CA ILE A 81 5.74 8.70 -5.99
C ILE A 81 6.38 7.68 -5.05
N GLY A 82 5.57 6.89 -4.33
CA GLY A 82 6.04 5.80 -3.49
C GLY A 82 6.91 4.78 -4.22
N ALA A 83 6.45 4.27 -5.37
CA ALA A 83 7.23 3.34 -6.19
C ALA A 83 8.51 4.00 -6.74
N GLU A 84 8.42 5.24 -7.22
CA GLU A 84 9.56 6.02 -7.70
C GLU A 84 10.61 6.26 -6.61
N MET A 85 10.18 6.55 -5.38
CA MET A 85 11.06 6.74 -4.22
C MET A 85 11.84 5.49 -3.82
N LEU A 86 11.27 4.32 -4.06
CA LEU A 86 11.94 3.03 -3.87
C LEU A 86 12.79 2.63 -5.08
N GLY A 87 12.73 3.38 -6.19
CA GLY A 87 13.46 3.09 -7.42
C GLY A 87 12.97 1.83 -8.14
N VAL A 88 11.70 1.49 -7.98
CA VAL A 88 11.09 0.28 -8.58
C VAL A 88 9.94 0.66 -9.51
N GLU A 89 9.64 -0.22 -10.47
CA GLU A 89 8.47 -0.03 -11.32
C GLU A 89 7.18 -0.24 -10.51
N LEU A 90 6.15 0.57 -10.76
CA LEU A 90 4.87 0.47 -10.05
C LEU A 90 4.26 -0.95 -10.13
N GLY A 91 4.46 -1.65 -11.25
CA GLY A 91 3.98 -3.03 -11.40
C GLY A 91 4.69 -4.01 -10.46
N GLU A 92 6.00 -3.85 -10.29
CA GLU A 92 6.81 -4.68 -9.39
C GLU A 92 6.43 -4.42 -7.94
N HIS A 93 6.24 -3.15 -7.57
CA HIS A 93 5.81 -2.77 -6.22
C HIS A 93 4.42 -3.32 -5.87
N VAL A 94 3.48 -3.27 -6.83
CA VAL A 94 2.16 -3.89 -6.64
C VAL A 94 2.27 -5.39 -6.44
N GLU A 95 3.07 -6.08 -7.23
CA GLU A 95 3.25 -7.54 -7.10
C GLU A 95 3.90 -7.89 -5.76
N PHE A 96 4.87 -7.09 -5.31
CA PHE A 96 5.49 -7.21 -3.99
C PHE A 96 4.47 -7.05 -2.86
N VAL A 97 3.62 -6.02 -2.91
CA VAL A 97 2.58 -5.79 -1.90
C VAL A 97 1.56 -6.94 -1.89
N ILE A 98 1.12 -7.43 -3.05
CA ILE A 98 0.22 -8.59 -3.12
C ILE A 98 0.86 -9.82 -2.47
N ALA A 99 2.12 -10.11 -2.82
CA ALA A 99 2.86 -11.24 -2.26
C ALA A 99 3.07 -11.12 -0.75
N ALA A 100 3.28 -9.91 -0.23
CA ALA A 100 3.43 -9.66 1.20
C ALA A 100 2.11 -9.85 1.97
N LEU A 101 0.97 -9.47 1.38
CA LEU A 101 -0.35 -9.58 2.01
C LEU A 101 -0.95 -10.99 1.93
N LEU A 102 -0.62 -11.75 0.88
CA LEU A 102 -1.22 -13.06 0.59
C LEU A 102 -1.11 -14.08 1.76
N PRO A 103 0.04 -14.23 2.46
CA PRO A 103 0.15 -15.15 3.59
C PRO A 103 -0.74 -14.78 4.79
N HIS A 104 -1.17 -13.51 4.87
CA HIS A 104 -1.97 -12.96 5.96
C HIS A 104 -3.42 -12.69 5.52
N ALA A 105 -3.83 -13.22 4.36
CA ALA A 105 -5.10 -12.85 3.74
C ALA A 105 -6.33 -13.11 4.61
N GLU A 106 -6.33 -14.19 5.40
CA GLU A 106 -7.44 -14.52 6.30
C GLU A 106 -7.54 -13.51 7.46
N GLU A 107 -6.42 -13.25 8.15
CA GLU A 107 -6.36 -12.27 9.25
C GLU A 107 -6.72 -10.85 8.80
N LEU A 108 -6.33 -10.48 7.58
CA LEU A 108 -6.57 -9.17 6.99
C LEU A 108 -7.93 -9.04 6.30
N GLY A 109 -8.74 -10.12 6.23
CA GLY A 109 -10.05 -10.11 5.58
C GLY A 109 -9.98 -9.92 4.05
N LEU A 110 -8.93 -10.43 3.41
CA LEU A 110 -8.64 -10.25 1.98
C LEU A 110 -9.07 -11.43 1.09
N LEU A 111 -9.80 -12.41 1.63
CA LEU A 111 -10.21 -13.63 0.90
C LEU A 111 -11.32 -13.42 -0.13
N GLY A 112 -11.90 -12.22 -0.17
CA GLY A 112 -12.91 -11.80 -1.14
C GLY A 112 -14.28 -11.64 -0.51
N ARG A 113 -15.34 -11.68 -1.32
CA ARG A 113 -16.73 -11.57 -0.82
C ARG A 113 -17.30 -12.90 -0.33
N ASP A 114 -16.78 -14.00 -0.86
CA ASP A 114 -17.29 -15.36 -0.62
C ASP A 114 -16.32 -16.20 0.24
N GLY A 115 -15.31 -15.55 0.82
CA GLY A 115 -14.23 -16.17 1.58
C GLY A 115 -14.10 -15.63 3.00
#